data_AF-A0A9N7RRD2-F1
#
_entry.id   AF-A0A9N7RRD2-F1
#
_cell.length_a   1.000
_cell.length_b   1.000
_cell.length_c   1.000
_cell.angle_alpha   90.00
_cell.angle_beta   90.00
_cell.angle_gamma   90.00
#
_symmetry.space_group_name_H-M   'P 1'
#
loop_
_entity.id
_entity.type
_entity.pdbx_description
1 polymer ?
#
loop_
_entity_poly.entity_id
_entity_poly.type
_entity_poly.pdbx_seq_one_letter_code
_entity_poly.pdbx_strand_id
1 'polypeptide(L)'
;MTPPSTCAVVFLVLSVLFVADCRDFIKLPSEVRRFFGDPEAGDGGADGDSVGTRWAILLAGSSGYWNYRHQADVCHAYQILKKGGLKDENIVVFMYDDIANNEENPRPGIIINSPHGDDVYNGVPKDYVGDDVTVDNFFAVLLGNKSAVTGGSGKVVDSGPNDHIFIYYSDHGGPGVLGMPTNPYLYANDLINVLKKKHASGTYKSLVFYLEACESGSIFEGLLPDELNIYATTASNAEESSWGTYCPGDIPSPPPEYETCLGDLYSVAWMEDSDIHNLRTETLRQQYQLVKERTANGNSYYGSHVMQYGDLKLSLEDLFMYMGTNPANDNYTFVDNNNSLRLSFSKAVNQRDADLVHFWDKFRKAPEGSARKFEAQKQLVEAMAHRTHIDNSIKLIGKLLFGIKKGPVVMEEVRPAGEPLVDDWNCLKSLVRTFETHCGSLSQYGMKHMRSIANICNAGVNGEQMAEVSAQACTSFPSFSWSSLHKGFSA
;
A
#
# COMPACT_ATOMS: atom_id res chain seq x y z
N MET A 1 -36.92 32.40 -59.40
CA MET A 1 -38.33 32.00 -59.21
C MET A 1 -38.35 30.56 -58.73
N THR A 2 -39.13 30.31 -57.68
CA THR A 2 -39.47 29.00 -57.09
C THR A 2 -40.36 28.18 -58.06
N PRO A 3 -40.85 26.97 -57.68
CA PRO A 3 -40.50 25.61 -58.14
C PRO A 3 -41.65 25.09 -59.07
N PRO A 4 -42.19 23.82 -59.10
CA PRO A 4 -41.89 22.57 -58.40
C PRO A 4 -42.14 21.23 -59.18
N SER A 5 -41.99 20.11 -58.44
CA SER A 5 -42.86 18.91 -58.44
C SER A 5 -42.67 17.73 -59.43
N THR A 6 -42.16 16.62 -58.85
CA THR A 6 -42.70 15.24 -58.83
C THR A 6 -43.09 14.50 -60.12
N CYS A 7 -42.49 13.31 -60.37
CA CYS A 7 -43.19 11.99 -60.31
C CYS A 7 -42.29 10.80 -60.72
N ALA A 8 -42.18 9.84 -59.80
CA ALA A 8 -42.14 8.36 -59.86
C ALA A 8 -41.76 7.54 -61.12
N VAL A 9 -41.40 6.27 -60.81
CA VAL A 9 -41.39 5.01 -61.60
C VAL A 9 -39.98 4.60 -62.11
N VAL A 10 -39.21 3.72 -61.44
CA VAL A 10 -39.31 2.25 -61.22
C VAL A 10 -38.79 1.39 -62.41
N PHE A 11 -37.63 0.78 -62.15
CA PHE A 11 -37.03 -0.50 -62.62
C PHE A 11 -36.55 -0.70 -64.07
N LEU A 12 -35.24 -1.01 -64.19
CA LEU A 12 -34.69 -2.05 -65.07
C LEU A 12 -33.35 -2.56 -64.51
N VAL A 13 -33.34 -3.76 -63.89
CA VAL A 13 -32.69 -5.00 -64.38
C VAL A 13 -31.26 -4.81 -64.89
N LEU A 14 -30.27 -5.39 -64.22
CA LEU A 14 -29.47 -6.52 -64.74
C LEU A 14 -28.31 -6.86 -63.80
N SER A 15 -28.25 -8.13 -63.44
CA SER A 15 -27.10 -8.82 -62.87
C SER A 15 -26.10 -9.20 -63.97
N VAL A 16 -24.81 -9.23 -63.60
CA VAL A 16 -23.78 -10.27 -63.89
C VAL A 16 -22.38 -9.67 -64.16
N LEU A 17 -21.53 -9.82 -63.14
CA LEU A 17 -20.10 -10.20 -63.10
C LEU A 17 -19.05 -9.51 -64.01
N PHE A 18 -18.01 -8.93 -63.38
CA PHE A 18 -16.60 -9.30 -63.64
C PHE A 18 -15.67 -8.94 -62.45
N VAL A 19 -15.18 -10.01 -61.83
CA VAL A 19 -13.89 -10.32 -61.17
C VAL A 19 -12.86 -9.20 -60.85
N ALA A 20 -12.50 -9.19 -59.56
CA ALA A 20 -11.22 -8.92 -58.87
C ALA A 20 -10.58 -7.52 -58.90
N ASP A 21 -10.53 -6.89 -57.70
CA ASP A 21 -9.23 -6.61 -57.08
C ASP A 21 -9.32 -6.51 -55.53
N CYS A 22 -8.32 -7.09 -54.88
CA CYS A 22 -7.76 -6.82 -53.55
C CYS A 22 -8.60 -6.72 -52.24
N ARG A 23 -8.22 -7.66 -51.33
CA ARG A 23 -8.05 -7.54 -49.86
C ARG A 23 -9.24 -7.86 -48.94
N ASP A 24 -9.16 -9.09 -48.42
CA ASP A 24 -9.71 -9.49 -47.12
C ASP A 24 -9.22 -8.57 -46.00
N PHE A 25 -10.15 -7.97 -45.25
CA PHE A 25 -10.03 -7.80 -43.80
C PHE A 25 -11.43 -7.79 -43.17
N ILE A 26 -11.64 -8.81 -42.36
CA ILE A 26 -12.74 -9.03 -41.42
C ILE A 26 -12.85 -7.81 -40.49
N LYS A 27 -14.04 -7.21 -40.37
CA LYS A 27 -14.32 -6.11 -39.43
C LYS A 27 -14.87 -6.63 -38.10
N LEU A 28 -14.31 -6.09 -37.01
CA LEU A 28 -14.51 -6.43 -35.60
C LEU A 28 -15.81 -5.85 -34.99
N PRO A 29 -16.30 -6.41 -33.86
CA PRO A 29 -17.57 -6.06 -33.23
C PRO A 29 -17.44 -4.87 -32.27
N SER A 30 -17.75 -3.66 -32.73
CA SER A 30 -17.84 -2.47 -31.83
C SER A 30 -18.96 -1.47 -32.18
N GLU A 31 -19.95 -1.84 -33.01
CA GLU A 31 -20.94 -0.85 -33.51
C GLU A 31 -22.42 -1.23 -33.31
N VAL A 32 -22.78 -2.23 -32.49
CA VAL A 32 -24.17 -2.78 -32.49
C VAL A 32 -24.93 -2.68 -31.15
N ARG A 33 -24.61 -1.75 -30.24
CA ARG A 33 -25.48 -1.49 -29.06
C ARG A 33 -25.75 -0.02 -28.71
N ARG A 34 -25.94 0.81 -29.73
CA ARG A 34 -26.69 2.08 -29.63
C ARG A 34 -27.78 2.08 -30.68
N PHE A 35 -28.85 1.29 -30.51
CA PHE A 35 -29.94 1.30 -31.50
C PHE A 35 -31.36 1.10 -30.98
N PHE A 36 -31.59 1.02 -29.66
CA PHE A 36 -32.95 1.12 -29.12
C PHE A 36 -32.98 2.03 -27.89
N GLY A 37 -33.33 3.29 -28.12
CA GLY A 37 -33.83 4.20 -27.10
C GLY A 37 -35.06 4.88 -27.68
N ASP A 38 -36.22 4.67 -27.05
CA ASP A 38 -37.40 5.52 -27.24
C ASP A 38 -37.44 6.59 -26.13
N PRO A 39 -37.95 7.79 -26.40
CA PRO A 39 -37.91 8.92 -25.47
C PRO A 39 -39.27 9.11 -24.79
N GLU A 40 -39.33 9.14 -23.46
CA GLU A 40 -40.27 10.00 -22.73
C GLU A 40 -39.65 10.49 -21.43
N ALA A 41 -39.76 11.80 -21.22
CA ALA A 41 -39.06 12.59 -20.22
C ALA A 41 -39.73 12.54 -18.85
N GLY A 42 -38.90 12.43 -17.81
CA GLY A 42 -39.19 12.83 -16.44
C GLY A 42 -37.93 13.45 -15.86
N ASP A 43 -37.94 14.78 -15.74
CA ASP A 43 -36.86 15.64 -15.25
C ASP A 43 -36.38 15.25 -13.85
N GLY A 44 -35.07 15.03 -13.72
CA GLY A 44 -34.40 14.64 -12.48
C GLY A 44 -32.89 14.48 -12.64
N GLY A 45 -32.14 15.57 -12.46
CA GLY A 45 -30.74 15.55 -11.99
C GLY A 45 -29.72 14.84 -12.88
N ALA A 46 -29.36 15.45 -14.02
CA ALA A 46 -28.21 15.04 -14.82
C ALA A 46 -26.90 15.51 -14.16
N ASP A 47 -26.28 14.66 -13.33
CA ASP A 47 -24.86 14.79 -12.96
C ASP A 47 -24.21 13.44 -12.54
N GLY A 48 -24.77 12.31 -12.96
CA GLY A 48 -24.34 10.96 -12.54
C GLY A 48 -23.76 10.05 -13.64
N ASP A 49 -23.85 10.41 -14.91
CA ASP A 49 -23.64 9.48 -16.04
C ASP A 49 -22.26 9.60 -16.73
N SER A 50 -21.28 10.33 -16.17
CA SER A 50 -19.98 10.60 -16.82
C SER A 50 -18.74 10.04 -16.08
N VAL A 51 -18.88 9.52 -14.86
CA VAL A 51 -17.77 8.94 -14.08
C VAL A 51 -17.89 7.42 -14.10
N GLY A 52 -16.84 6.72 -14.53
CA GLY A 52 -16.81 5.26 -14.47
C GLY A 52 -16.86 4.72 -13.04
N THR A 53 -16.82 3.41 -12.89
CA THR A 53 -16.90 2.79 -11.56
C THR A 53 -15.64 3.10 -10.74
N ARG A 54 -15.81 3.40 -9.45
CA ARG A 54 -14.72 3.55 -8.49
C ARG A 54 -14.41 2.21 -7.85
N TRP A 55 -13.17 1.77 -7.98
CA TRP A 55 -12.64 0.56 -7.38
C TRP A 55 -11.61 0.90 -6.32
N ALA A 56 -11.48 0.03 -5.31
CA ALA A 56 -10.42 0.15 -4.33
C ALA A 56 -9.79 -1.19 -3.97
N ILE A 57 -8.49 -1.15 -3.65
CA ILE A 57 -7.77 -2.24 -3.00
C ILE A 57 -7.14 -1.68 -1.72
N LEU A 58 -7.48 -2.25 -0.58
CA LEU A 58 -6.96 -1.87 0.73
C LEU A 58 -6.14 -3.04 1.29
N LEU A 59 -4.88 -2.81 1.66
CA LEU A 59 -3.95 -3.87 2.07
C LEU A 59 -3.18 -3.50 3.34
N ALA A 60 -3.38 -4.30 4.39
CA ALA A 60 -2.55 -4.30 5.58
C ALA A 60 -1.49 -5.41 5.46
N GLY A 61 -0.21 -5.01 5.38
CA GLY A 61 0.91 -5.93 5.13
C GLY A 61 1.43 -6.70 6.36
N SER A 62 0.79 -6.55 7.53
CA SER A 62 1.22 -7.19 8.78
C SER A 62 0.14 -7.96 9.51
N SER A 63 0.63 -8.80 10.43
CA SER A 63 -0.10 -9.51 11.47
C SER A 63 0.47 -9.19 12.85
N GLY A 64 -0.23 -9.64 13.90
CA GLY A 64 0.15 -9.53 15.30
C GLY A 64 -0.40 -8.26 15.95
N TYR A 65 -0.77 -8.35 17.23
CA TYR A 65 -1.42 -7.26 17.95
C TYR A 65 -0.54 -6.01 18.12
N TRP A 66 0.78 -6.17 18.12
CA TRP A 66 1.74 -5.05 18.07
C TRP A 66 1.62 -4.22 16.79
N ASN A 67 1.07 -4.79 15.71
CA ASN A 67 0.81 -4.15 14.41
C ASN A 67 -0.65 -3.71 14.23
N TYR A 68 -1.41 -3.58 15.33
CA TYR A 68 -2.81 -3.14 15.36
C TYR A 68 -3.12 -2.00 14.37
N ARG A 69 -2.26 -0.96 14.38
CA ARG A 69 -2.35 0.26 13.56
C ARG A 69 -2.61 0.03 12.07
N HIS A 70 -1.94 -0.94 11.45
CA HIS A 70 -2.03 -1.15 10.01
C HIS A 70 -3.38 -1.72 9.56
N GLN A 71 -3.97 -2.64 10.34
CA GLN A 71 -5.31 -3.15 10.07
C GLN A 71 -6.38 -2.13 10.47
N ALA A 72 -6.15 -1.34 11.52
CA ALA A 72 -7.03 -0.22 11.89
C ALA A 72 -7.09 0.85 10.79
N ASP A 73 -5.94 1.16 10.19
CA ASP A 73 -5.82 2.07 9.06
C ASP A 73 -6.65 1.59 7.85
N VAL A 74 -6.50 0.32 7.46
CA VAL A 74 -7.27 -0.28 6.35
C VAL A 74 -8.77 -0.30 6.64
N CYS A 75 -9.14 -0.62 7.88
CA CYS A 75 -10.54 -0.59 8.30
C CYS A 75 -11.12 0.84 8.22
N HIS A 76 -10.37 1.85 8.65
CA HIS A 76 -10.79 3.24 8.58
C HIS A 76 -10.92 3.73 7.13
N ALA A 77 -9.95 3.40 6.27
CA ALA A 77 -10.02 3.68 4.83
C ALA A 77 -11.27 3.06 4.20
N TYR A 78 -11.61 1.82 4.56
CA TYR A 78 -12.86 1.19 4.09
C TYR A 78 -14.09 2.00 4.49
N GLN A 79 -14.18 2.47 5.74
CA GLN A 79 -15.33 3.26 6.20
C GLN A 79 -15.47 4.57 5.43
N ILE A 80 -14.35 5.25 5.12
CA ILE A 80 -14.35 6.47 4.29
C ILE A 80 -14.92 6.19 2.91
N LEU A 81 -14.42 5.16 2.23
CA LEU A 81 -14.87 4.79 0.89
C LEU A 81 -16.34 4.35 0.89
N LYS A 82 -16.77 3.62 1.91
CA LYS A 82 -18.15 3.18 2.08
C LYS A 82 -19.10 4.37 2.26
N LYS A 83 -18.76 5.31 3.14
CA LYS A 83 -19.51 6.57 3.33
C LYS A 83 -19.49 7.44 2.07
N GLY A 84 -18.40 7.38 1.29
CA GLY A 84 -18.25 8.04 0.00
C GLY A 84 -19.13 7.46 -1.12
N GLY A 85 -19.78 6.31 -0.89
CA GLY A 85 -20.71 5.68 -1.82
C GLY A 85 -20.08 4.58 -2.69
N LEU A 86 -18.84 4.15 -2.42
CA LEU A 86 -18.29 2.95 -3.04
C LEU A 86 -19.03 1.72 -2.51
N LYS A 87 -19.26 0.74 -3.39
CA LYS A 87 -19.94 -0.51 -3.04
C LYS A 87 -18.93 -1.56 -2.61
N ASP A 88 -19.36 -2.49 -1.76
CA ASP A 88 -18.48 -3.55 -1.25
C ASP A 88 -17.97 -4.47 -2.36
N GLU A 89 -18.76 -4.64 -3.42
CA GLU A 89 -18.37 -5.40 -4.61
C GLU A 89 -17.19 -4.77 -5.37
N ASN A 90 -16.88 -3.49 -5.12
CA ASN A 90 -15.81 -2.73 -5.74
C ASN A 90 -14.64 -2.39 -4.79
N ILE A 91 -14.74 -2.75 -3.51
CA ILE A 91 -13.66 -2.59 -2.53
C ILE A 91 -13.13 -3.97 -2.16
N VAL A 92 -11.86 -4.24 -2.47
CA VAL A 92 -11.18 -5.48 -2.12
C VAL A 92 -10.31 -5.24 -0.88
N VAL A 93 -10.51 -6.03 0.17
CA VAL A 93 -9.78 -5.85 1.44
C VAL A 93 -8.86 -7.04 1.72
N PHE A 94 -7.60 -6.72 1.96
CA PHE A 94 -6.58 -7.61 2.48
C PHE A 94 -6.19 -7.18 3.90
N MET A 95 -6.44 -8.04 4.87
CA MET A 95 -6.00 -7.84 6.26
C MET A 95 -5.87 -9.20 6.93
N TYR A 96 -4.88 -9.40 7.80
CA TYR A 96 -4.67 -10.72 8.40
C TYR A 96 -5.84 -11.18 9.28
N ASP A 97 -6.62 -10.22 9.82
CA ASP A 97 -7.85 -10.41 10.60
C ASP A 97 -7.62 -11.01 12.00
N ASP A 98 -6.47 -10.71 12.60
CA ASP A 98 -6.05 -11.22 13.92
C ASP A 98 -6.07 -10.15 15.03
N ILE A 99 -6.76 -9.02 14.80
CA ILE A 99 -6.82 -7.88 15.72
C ILE A 99 -8.14 -7.83 16.50
N ALA A 100 -9.29 -7.82 15.80
CA ALA A 100 -10.59 -7.57 16.43
C ALA A 100 -10.91 -8.59 17.54
N ASN A 101 -10.59 -9.86 17.33
CA ASN A 101 -10.83 -10.94 18.30
C ASN A 101 -9.54 -11.42 18.99
N ASN A 102 -8.48 -10.61 18.97
CA ASN A 102 -7.24 -10.93 19.66
C ASN A 102 -7.47 -10.98 21.18
N GLU A 103 -6.80 -11.89 21.89
CA GLU A 103 -6.87 -11.99 23.36
C GLU A 103 -6.35 -10.72 24.06
N GLU A 104 -5.50 -9.94 23.38
CA GLU A 104 -4.98 -8.68 23.88
C GLU A 104 -5.88 -7.47 23.55
N ASN A 105 -6.92 -7.67 22.73
CA ASN A 105 -7.86 -6.59 22.41
C ASN A 105 -8.80 -6.34 23.61
N PRO A 106 -8.75 -5.16 24.24
CA PRO A 106 -9.61 -4.85 25.37
C PRO A 106 -11.09 -4.68 24.96
N ARG A 107 -11.39 -4.56 23.67
CA ARG A 107 -12.74 -4.42 23.12
C ARG A 107 -12.96 -5.46 22.01
N PRO A 108 -13.24 -6.73 22.36
CA PRO A 108 -13.41 -7.80 21.36
C PRO A 108 -14.46 -7.45 20.30
N GLY A 109 -14.12 -7.70 19.04
CA GLY A 109 -14.94 -7.38 17.87
C GLY A 109 -14.87 -5.93 17.41
N ILE A 110 -14.10 -5.07 18.08
CA ILE A 110 -13.97 -3.63 17.77
C ILE A 110 -12.52 -3.30 17.41
N ILE A 111 -12.33 -2.46 16.39
CA ILE A 111 -11.07 -1.80 16.08
C ILE A 111 -11.33 -0.30 15.94
N ILE A 112 -10.62 0.53 16.69
CA ILE A 112 -10.59 2.00 16.58
C ILE A 112 -9.29 2.46 15.90
N ASN A 113 -9.31 3.53 15.10
CA ASN A 113 -8.12 4.13 14.46
C ASN A 113 -7.78 5.54 14.99
N SER A 114 -8.49 6.00 16.03
CA SER A 114 -8.15 7.22 16.76
C SER A 114 -8.57 7.10 18.24
N PRO A 115 -8.00 7.90 19.16
CA PRO A 115 -8.25 7.76 20.59
C PRO A 115 -9.72 7.89 21.02
N HIS A 116 -10.50 8.64 20.25
CA HIS A 116 -11.92 8.88 20.49
C HIS A 116 -12.80 8.44 19.31
N GLY A 117 -12.23 7.66 18.38
CA GLY A 117 -12.93 7.18 17.19
C GLY A 117 -13.91 6.05 17.50
N ASP A 118 -14.88 5.92 16.62
CA ASP A 118 -15.82 4.80 16.61
C ASP A 118 -15.15 3.52 16.07
N ASP A 119 -15.88 2.39 16.15
CA ASP A 119 -15.45 1.14 15.52
C ASP A 119 -15.37 1.28 14.01
N VAL A 120 -14.20 0.97 13.44
CA VAL A 120 -13.96 0.94 12.01
C VAL A 120 -13.97 -0.48 11.43
N TYR A 121 -14.01 -1.53 12.27
CA TYR A 121 -13.96 -2.93 11.83
C TYR A 121 -15.30 -3.46 11.32
N ASN A 122 -16.40 -3.04 11.94
CA ASN A 122 -17.73 -3.55 11.59
C ASN A 122 -18.07 -3.30 10.11
N GLY A 123 -18.50 -4.37 9.44
CA GLY A 123 -18.89 -4.35 8.04
C GLY A 123 -17.74 -4.38 7.04
N VAL A 124 -16.47 -4.40 7.47
CA VAL A 124 -15.32 -4.56 6.56
C VAL A 124 -15.33 -5.97 5.93
N PRO A 125 -15.35 -6.11 4.60
CA PRO A 125 -15.30 -7.40 3.93
C PRO A 125 -14.05 -8.20 4.26
N LYS A 126 -14.20 -9.53 4.41
CA LYS A 126 -13.09 -10.47 4.62
C LYS A 126 -12.69 -11.11 3.28
N ASP A 127 -12.22 -10.31 2.34
CA ASP A 127 -11.92 -10.83 1.00
C ASP A 127 -10.69 -11.73 1.01
N TYR A 128 -9.59 -11.27 1.62
CA TYR A 128 -8.37 -12.03 1.77
C TYR A 128 -7.87 -11.84 3.20
N VAL A 129 -7.86 -12.92 3.98
CA VAL A 129 -7.50 -12.91 5.41
C VAL A 129 -6.54 -14.05 5.75
N GLY A 130 -5.84 -13.92 6.87
CA GLY A 130 -4.84 -14.90 7.28
C GLY A 130 -3.81 -15.16 6.17
N ASP A 131 -3.58 -16.43 5.89
CA ASP A 131 -2.57 -16.86 4.92
C ASP A 131 -2.98 -16.63 3.45
N ASP A 132 -4.19 -16.11 3.18
CA ASP A 132 -4.60 -15.68 1.84
C ASP A 132 -4.10 -14.26 1.50
N VAL A 133 -3.50 -13.53 2.47
CA VAL A 133 -2.88 -12.22 2.25
C VAL A 133 -1.49 -12.39 1.65
N THR A 134 -1.45 -12.78 0.38
CA THR A 134 -0.22 -13.10 -0.37
C THR A 134 0.05 -12.11 -1.50
N VAL A 135 1.31 -12.01 -1.92
CA VAL A 135 1.72 -11.20 -3.09
C VAL A 135 0.99 -11.66 -4.36
N ASP A 136 0.86 -12.97 -4.54
CA ASP A 136 0.20 -13.55 -5.72
C ASP A 136 -1.28 -13.18 -5.78
N ASN A 137 -2.00 -13.27 -4.66
CA ASN A 137 -3.40 -12.83 -4.60
C ASN A 137 -3.54 -11.33 -4.83
N PHE A 138 -2.67 -10.51 -4.23
CA PHE A 138 -2.68 -9.06 -4.46
C PHE A 138 -2.49 -8.71 -5.94
N PHE A 139 -1.53 -9.35 -6.62
CA PHE A 139 -1.30 -9.17 -8.05
C PHE A 139 -2.45 -9.69 -8.91
N ALA A 140 -3.03 -10.84 -8.57
CA ALA A 140 -4.19 -11.39 -9.26
C ALA A 140 -5.40 -10.45 -9.15
N VAL A 141 -5.64 -9.88 -7.96
CA VAL A 141 -6.68 -8.89 -7.70
C VAL A 141 -6.48 -7.64 -8.55
N LEU A 142 -5.29 -7.04 -8.51
CA LEU A 142 -4.97 -5.83 -9.26
C LEU A 142 -5.17 -6.02 -10.77
N LEU A 143 -4.78 -7.18 -11.29
CA LEU A 143 -4.94 -7.53 -12.70
C LEU A 143 -6.36 -7.98 -13.08
N GLY A 144 -7.29 -8.08 -12.13
CA GLY A 144 -8.65 -8.58 -12.41
C GLY A 144 -8.69 -10.07 -12.76
N ASN A 145 -7.65 -10.85 -12.40
CA ASN A 145 -7.50 -12.24 -12.81
C ASN A 145 -8.04 -13.21 -11.75
N LYS A 146 -9.36 -13.47 -11.78
CA LYS A 146 -10.01 -14.42 -10.86
C LYS A 146 -9.43 -15.83 -10.90
N SER A 147 -8.88 -16.27 -12.05
CA SER A 147 -8.34 -17.62 -12.18
C SER A 147 -6.98 -17.82 -11.53
N ALA A 148 -6.27 -16.73 -11.21
CA ALA A 148 -4.99 -16.76 -10.52
C ALA A 148 -5.12 -16.58 -8.99
N VAL A 149 -6.33 -16.32 -8.50
CA VAL A 149 -6.61 -16.21 -7.07
C VAL A 149 -6.59 -17.60 -6.43
N THR A 150 -5.99 -17.68 -5.25
CA THR A 150 -5.99 -18.86 -4.39
C THR A 150 -6.54 -18.50 -3.01
N GLY A 151 -7.58 -19.21 -2.56
CA GLY A 151 -8.28 -18.85 -1.32
C GLY A 151 -9.10 -17.56 -1.43
N GLY A 152 -9.47 -16.99 -0.29
CA GLY A 152 -10.25 -15.75 -0.19
C GLY A 152 -11.65 -15.80 -0.81
N SER A 153 -12.26 -14.62 -1.00
CA SER A 153 -13.59 -14.45 -1.58
C SER A 153 -13.63 -14.57 -3.10
N GLY A 154 -12.46 -14.53 -3.77
CA GLY A 154 -12.35 -14.46 -5.22
C GLY A 154 -12.69 -13.09 -5.83
N LYS A 155 -12.93 -12.07 -5.00
CA LYS A 155 -13.16 -10.69 -5.46
C LYS A 155 -11.87 -10.12 -6.07
N VAL A 156 -11.97 -9.50 -7.24
CA VAL A 156 -10.85 -8.87 -7.96
C VAL A 156 -11.29 -7.54 -8.57
N VAL A 157 -10.34 -6.72 -9.03
CA VAL A 157 -10.63 -5.45 -9.72
C VAL A 157 -10.88 -5.70 -11.21
N ASP A 158 -12.11 -6.10 -11.53
CA ASP A 158 -12.61 -6.32 -12.89
C ASP A 158 -13.10 -5.00 -13.51
N SER A 159 -12.16 -4.05 -13.62
CA SER A 159 -12.42 -2.66 -13.98
C SER A 159 -12.41 -2.41 -15.51
N GLY A 160 -13.19 -1.42 -15.95
CA GLY A 160 -13.25 -0.95 -17.33
C GLY A 160 -12.34 0.25 -17.63
N PRO A 161 -12.23 0.67 -18.90
CA PRO A 161 -11.34 1.77 -19.33
C PRO A 161 -11.71 3.16 -18.78
N ASN A 162 -12.93 3.35 -18.30
CA ASN A 162 -13.40 4.62 -17.73
C ASN A 162 -13.36 4.63 -16.19
N ASP A 163 -12.98 3.51 -15.58
CA ASP A 163 -13.02 3.33 -14.13
C ASP A 163 -11.81 3.95 -13.44
N HIS A 164 -11.99 4.32 -12.18
CA HIS A 164 -10.95 4.89 -11.32
C HIS A 164 -10.56 3.86 -10.25
N ILE A 165 -9.26 3.69 -9.99
CA ILE A 165 -8.76 2.74 -9.00
C ILE A 165 -8.03 3.49 -7.89
N PHE A 166 -8.39 3.23 -6.63
CA PHE A 166 -7.66 3.68 -5.45
C PHE A 166 -6.97 2.49 -4.77
N ILE A 167 -5.66 2.53 -4.64
CA ILE A 167 -4.91 1.53 -3.89
C ILE A 167 -4.38 2.20 -2.63
N TYR A 168 -4.60 1.57 -1.48
CA TYR A 168 -4.02 1.98 -0.22
C TYR A 168 -3.36 0.81 0.48
N TYR A 169 -2.09 1.00 0.84
CA TYR A 169 -1.28 0.05 1.59
C TYR A 169 -0.83 0.69 2.90
N SER A 170 -0.92 -0.06 4.01
CA SER A 170 -0.34 0.31 5.31
C SER A 170 0.39 -0.88 5.94
N ASP A 171 1.70 -0.74 6.18
CA ASP A 171 2.53 -1.69 6.92
C ASP A 171 3.94 -1.16 7.23
N HIS A 172 4.80 -2.04 7.74
CA HIS A 172 6.25 -2.02 7.60
C HIS A 172 6.74 -1.97 6.15
N GLY A 173 7.94 -1.41 6.00
CA GLY A 173 8.70 -1.42 4.76
C GLY A 173 10.21 -1.41 5.00
N GLY A 174 10.93 -1.54 3.90
CA GLY A 174 12.35 -1.28 3.80
C GLY A 174 12.69 -0.79 2.40
N PRO A 175 13.95 -0.42 2.15
CA PRO A 175 14.37 0.01 0.83
C PRO A 175 13.99 -1.02 -0.25
N GLY A 176 13.08 -0.68 -1.16
CA GLY A 176 12.64 -1.49 -2.30
C GLY A 176 11.73 -2.68 -1.96
N VAL A 177 11.23 -2.79 -0.73
CA VAL A 177 10.41 -3.92 -0.26
C VAL A 177 9.29 -3.47 0.68
N LEU A 178 8.11 -4.06 0.51
CA LEU A 178 6.93 -3.89 1.35
C LEU A 178 6.60 -5.20 2.06
N GLY A 179 6.31 -5.12 3.35
CA GLY A 179 5.94 -6.29 4.14
C GLY A 179 4.68 -7.00 3.66
N MET A 180 4.60 -8.29 3.98
CA MET A 180 3.39 -9.09 3.84
C MET A 180 3.30 -9.99 5.07
N PRO A 181 2.10 -10.34 5.57
CA PRO A 181 1.98 -11.21 6.73
C PRO A 181 2.37 -12.66 6.39
N THR A 182 2.36 -13.00 5.10
CA THR A 182 2.92 -14.23 4.52
C THR A 182 4.16 -13.92 3.70
N ASN A 183 5.09 -14.87 3.64
CA ASN A 183 6.24 -14.79 2.75
C ASN A 183 5.90 -15.32 1.34
N PRO A 184 6.57 -14.80 0.28
CA PRO A 184 7.58 -13.74 0.31
C PRO A 184 6.97 -12.34 0.46
N TYR A 185 7.82 -11.34 0.73
CA TYR A 185 7.46 -9.93 0.74
C TYR A 185 7.26 -9.37 -0.66
N LEU A 186 6.63 -8.19 -0.75
CA LEU A 186 6.33 -7.50 -1.99
C LEU A 186 7.51 -6.63 -2.42
N TYR A 187 8.20 -7.01 -3.50
CA TYR A 187 9.31 -6.24 -4.05
C TYR A 187 8.87 -5.18 -5.05
N ALA A 188 9.51 -4.01 -5.02
CA ALA A 188 9.14 -2.87 -5.85
C ALA A 188 9.14 -3.18 -7.35
N ASN A 189 10.14 -3.89 -7.86
CA ASN A 189 10.19 -4.23 -9.28
C ASN A 189 8.97 -5.06 -9.74
N ASP A 190 8.48 -5.97 -8.91
CA ASP A 190 7.34 -6.82 -9.26
C ASP A 190 6.06 -5.99 -9.25
N LEU A 191 5.87 -5.14 -8.24
CA LEU A 191 4.74 -4.22 -8.15
C LEU A 191 4.66 -3.33 -9.40
N ILE A 192 5.78 -2.67 -9.74
CA ILE A 192 5.84 -1.77 -10.90
C ILE A 192 5.60 -2.54 -12.21
N ASN A 193 6.09 -3.77 -12.33
CA ASN A 193 5.81 -4.62 -13.49
C ASN A 193 4.32 -4.98 -13.58
N VAL A 194 3.64 -5.23 -12.47
CA VAL A 194 2.20 -5.50 -12.44
C VAL A 194 1.39 -4.26 -12.77
N LEU A 195 1.78 -3.08 -12.28
CA LEU A 195 1.15 -1.80 -12.65
C LEU A 195 1.31 -1.51 -14.16
N LYS A 196 2.49 -1.77 -14.73
CA LYS A 196 2.70 -1.68 -16.19
C LYS A 196 1.80 -2.64 -16.97
N LYS A 197 1.62 -3.87 -16.48
CA LYS A 197 0.69 -4.85 -17.08
C LYS A 197 -0.76 -4.37 -16.99
N LYS A 198 -1.18 -3.83 -15.84
CA LYS A 198 -2.53 -3.26 -15.63
C LYS A 198 -2.80 -2.05 -16.53
N HIS A 199 -1.78 -1.22 -16.77
CA HIS A 199 -1.87 -0.12 -17.72
C HIS A 199 -2.01 -0.63 -19.16
N ALA A 200 -1.17 -1.60 -19.55
CA ALA A 200 -1.19 -2.18 -20.88
C ALA A 200 -2.51 -2.88 -21.24
N SER A 201 -3.28 -3.35 -20.26
CA SER A 201 -4.63 -3.89 -20.50
C SER A 201 -5.69 -2.81 -20.75
N GLY A 202 -5.40 -1.52 -20.50
CA GLY A 202 -6.34 -0.42 -20.75
C GLY A 202 -7.59 -0.48 -19.88
N THR A 203 -7.50 -1.08 -18.70
CA THR A 203 -8.65 -1.40 -17.82
C THR A 203 -8.84 -0.39 -16.69
N TYR A 204 -8.39 0.86 -16.85
CA TYR A 204 -8.68 1.98 -15.95
C TYR A 204 -8.39 3.29 -16.67
N LYS A 205 -9.05 4.37 -16.23
CA LYS A 205 -8.81 5.73 -16.69
C LYS A 205 -7.62 6.36 -15.96
N SER A 206 -7.67 6.32 -14.64
CA SER A 206 -6.59 6.78 -13.75
C SER A 206 -6.56 5.96 -12.45
N LEU A 207 -5.38 5.88 -11.84
CA LEU A 207 -5.14 5.12 -10.61
C LEU A 207 -4.39 6.00 -9.60
N VAL A 208 -4.85 6.01 -8.36
CA VAL A 208 -4.17 6.64 -7.22
C VAL A 208 -3.63 5.57 -6.27
N PHE A 209 -2.39 5.72 -5.83
CA PHE A 209 -1.74 4.79 -4.90
C PHE A 209 -1.23 5.55 -3.66
N TYR A 210 -1.81 5.28 -2.49
CA TYR A 210 -1.33 5.79 -1.21
C TYR A 210 -0.55 4.71 -0.47
N LEU A 211 0.66 5.04 -0.01
CA LEU A 211 1.59 4.07 0.55
C LEU A 211 2.14 4.52 1.91
N GLU A 212 1.64 3.91 2.98
CA GLU A 212 2.18 3.99 4.34
C GLU A 212 3.19 2.86 4.56
N ALA A 213 4.49 3.20 4.57
CA ALA A 213 5.58 2.32 4.95
C ALA A 213 6.90 3.09 5.16
N CYS A 214 7.83 2.48 5.91
CA CYS A 214 9.22 2.94 5.97
C CYS A 214 9.87 2.91 4.59
N GLU A 215 10.68 3.93 4.29
CA GLU A 215 11.40 4.08 3.03
C GLU A 215 10.50 3.93 1.79
N SER A 216 9.21 4.26 1.92
CA SER A 216 8.16 4.02 0.91
C SER A 216 8.44 4.69 -0.44
N GLY A 217 9.17 5.80 -0.47
CA GLY A 217 9.63 6.43 -1.72
C GLY A 217 10.45 5.49 -2.62
N SER A 218 11.20 4.57 -2.02
CA SER A 218 12.06 3.61 -2.74
C SER A 218 11.28 2.57 -3.56
N ILE A 219 9.97 2.47 -3.36
CA ILE A 219 9.09 1.57 -4.13
C ILE A 219 8.83 2.13 -5.54
N PHE A 220 8.82 3.46 -5.69
CA PHE A 220 8.50 4.13 -6.95
C PHE A 220 9.70 4.82 -7.58
N GLU A 221 10.64 5.31 -6.76
CA GLU A 221 11.80 6.08 -7.22
C GLU A 221 12.66 5.29 -8.22
N GLY A 222 12.89 5.88 -9.39
CA GLY A 222 13.62 5.26 -10.50
C GLY A 222 12.90 4.09 -11.19
N LEU A 223 11.66 3.76 -10.82
CA LEU A 223 10.92 2.61 -11.34
C LEU A 223 9.58 2.96 -11.99
N LEU A 224 8.78 3.83 -11.35
CA LEU A 224 7.45 4.23 -11.82
C LEU A 224 7.57 5.31 -12.90
N PRO A 225 7.18 5.03 -14.17
CA PRO A 225 7.19 6.04 -15.22
C PRO A 225 5.92 6.91 -15.17
N ASP A 226 6.02 8.11 -15.74
CA ASP A 226 4.97 9.13 -15.69
C ASP A 226 3.78 8.79 -16.62
N GLU A 227 3.96 7.97 -17.66
CA GLU A 227 2.96 7.76 -18.70
C GLU A 227 1.93 6.64 -18.40
N LEU A 228 1.80 6.21 -17.14
CA LEU A 228 0.87 5.12 -16.78
C LEU A 228 -0.52 5.61 -16.34
N ASN A 229 -0.78 6.92 -16.27
CA ASN A 229 -1.97 7.48 -15.59
C ASN A 229 -2.07 6.98 -14.14
N ILE A 230 -0.93 6.93 -13.44
CA ILE A 230 -0.83 6.52 -12.04
C ILE A 230 -0.24 7.69 -11.25
N TYR A 231 -0.91 8.10 -10.18
CA TYR A 231 -0.40 9.06 -9.21
C TYR A 231 -0.17 8.35 -7.88
N ALA A 232 1.06 8.35 -7.39
CA ALA A 232 1.41 7.73 -6.12
C ALA A 232 1.84 8.78 -5.10
N THR A 233 1.42 8.64 -3.84
CA THR A 233 1.99 9.37 -2.71
C THR A 233 2.49 8.39 -1.65
N THR A 234 3.57 8.77 -0.96
CA THR A 234 4.24 7.90 0.02
C THR A 234 4.39 8.64 1.34
N ALA A 235 4.28 7.90 2.45
CA ALA A 235 4.45 8.44 3.80
C ALA A 235 5.85 9.00 4.06
N SER A 236 6.85 8.51 3.32
CA SER A 236 8.25 8.88 3.48
C SER A 236 8.98 8.92 2.14
N ASN A 237 10.13 9.57 2.10
CA ASN A 237 11.10 9.40 1.02
C ASN A 237 11.75 8.00 1.04
N ALA A 238 12.72 7.77 0.16
CA ALA A 238 13.38 6.47 0.02
C ALA A 238 14.39 6.13 1.14
N GLU A 239 14.66 7.06 2.07
CA GLU A 239 15.73 6.94 3.08
C GLU A 239 15.24 7.00 4.53
N GLU A 240 14.10 7.62 4.76
CA GLU A 240 13.56 7.82 6.10
C GLU A 240 12.45 6.82 6.41
N SER A 241 12.18 6.64 7.71
CA SER A 241 11.05 5.84 8.17
C SER A 241 9.74 6.63 8.08
N SER A 242 8.62 5.91 8.05
CA SER A 242 7.35 6.47 8.46
C SER A 242 7.11 6.24 9.96
N TRP A 243 5.95 6.66 10.47
CA TRP A 243 5.72 6.86 11.90
C TRP A 243 4.34 6.40 12.35
N GLY A 244 4.28 5.57 13.39
CA GLY A 244 3.07 5.29 14.14
C GLY A 244 2.64 6.49 14.99
N THR A 245 1.35 6.64 15.21
CA THR A 245 0.77 7.66 16.08
C THR A 245 -0.33 7.07 16.97
N TYR A 246 -0.84 7.89 17.91
CA TYR A 246 -1.78 7.44 18.92
C TYR A 246 -1.24 6.25 19.72
N CYS A 247 0.02 6.32 20.12
CA CYS A 247 0.69 5.26 20.87
C CYS A 247 0.63 5.47 22.40
N PRO A 248 0.79 4.40 23.20
CA PRO A 248 0.86 4.52 24.65
C PRO A 248 1.96 5.49 25.09
N GLY A 249 1.59 6.54 25.82
CA GLY A 249 2.52 7.60 26.27
C GLY A 249 2.62 8.81 25.35
N ASP A 250 1.98 8.79 24.18
CA ASP A 250 1.87 9.94 23.28
C ASP A 250 0.73 10.89 23.69
N ILE A 251 0.68 12.04 23.03
CA ILE A 251 -0.41 13.01 23.14
C ILE A 251 -0.89 13.33 21.71
N PRO A 252 -2.15 13.03 21.36
CA PRO A 252 -3.11 12.27 22.17
C PRO A 252 -2.71 10.78 22.26
N SER A 253 -2.90 10.18 23.43
CA SER A 253 -2.67 8.75 23.68
C SER A 253 -3.94 7.95 23.41
N PRO A 254 -3.82 6.64 23.15
CA PRO A 254 -4.96 5.76 23.03
C PRO A 254 -5.66 5.60 24.40
N PRO A 255 -6.90 5.07 24.44
CA PRO A 255 -7.54 4.71 25.70
C PRO A 255 -6.61 3.80 26.53
N PRO A 256 -6.53 3.98 27.87
CA PRO A 256 -5.49 3.34 28.70
C PRO A 256 -5.42 1.82 28.62
N GLU A 257 -6.52 1.17 28.24
CA GLU A 257 -6.64 -0.27 28.03
C GLU A 257 -5.91 -0.78 26.78
N TYR A 258 -5.61 0.08 25.80
CA TYR A 258 -4.79 -0.28 24.65
C TYR A 258 -3.30 -0.13 24.97
N GLU A 259 -2.55 -1.18 24.70
CA GLU A 259 -1.10 -1.26 24.90
C GLU A 259 -0.37 -1.26 23.55
N THR A 260 -0.93 -0.59 22.53
CA THR A 260 -0.41 -0.54 21.15
C THR A 260 -0.82 0.77 20.47
N CYS A 261 -0.16 1.15 19.38
CA CYS A 261 -0.52 2.31 18.57
C CYS A 261 -1.82 2.06 17.78
N LEU A 262 -2.66 3.08 17.60
CA LEU A 262 -3.96 2.93 16.93
C LEU A 262 -3.95 3.20 15.42
N GLY A 263 -2.96 3.96 14.93
CA GLY A 263 -2.86 4.31 13.51
C GLY A 263 -1.48 4.84 13.15
N ASP A 264 -1.27 5.13 11.88
CA ASP A 264 -0.01 5.65 11.36
C ASP A 264 -0.14 7.10 10.88
N LEU A 265 0.90 7.91 11.07
CA LEU A 265 0.82 9.37 11.00
C LEU A 265 0.37 9.88 9.62
N TYR A 266 0.94 9.34 8.54
CA TYR A 266 0.52 9.71 7.18
C TYR A 266 -0.89 9.18 6.91
N SER A 267 -1.19 7.95 7.32
CA SER A 267 -2.50 7.33 7.19
C SER A 267 -3.61 8.16 7.83
N VAL A 268 -3.51 8.42 9.14
CA VAL A 268 -4.52 9.20 9.85
C VAL A 268 -4.59 10.64 9.35
N ALA A 269 -3.48 11.19 8.81
CA ALA A 269 -3.47 12.52 8.25
C ALA A 269 -4.40 12.63 7.03
N TRP A 270 -4.32 11.71 6.06
CA TRP A 270 -5.18 11.77 4.87
C TRP A 270 -6.60 11.29 5.17
N MET A 271 -6.75 10.31 6.07
CA MET A 271 -8.06 9.76 6.43
C MET A 271 -8.91 10.76 7.21
N GLU A 272 -8.36 11.39 8.26
CA GLU A 272 -9.11 12.36 9.07
C GLU A 272 -9.44 13.65 8.29
N ASP A 273 -8.60 14.00 7.31
CA ASP A 273 -8.89 15.05 6.33
C ASP A 273 -10.09 14.66 5.44
N SER A 274 -10.04 13.46 4.87
CA SER A 274 -11.10 12.93 4.01
C SER A 274 -12.44 12.70 4.75
N ASP A 275 -12.38 12.46 6.06
CA ASP A 275 -13.55 12.20 6.91
C ASP A 275 -14.40 13.45 7.15
N ILE A 276 -13.83 14.65 7.05
CA ILE A 276 -14.50 15.91 7.39
C ILE A 276 -14.81 16.79 6.18
N HIS A 277 -14.05 16.70 5.10
CA HIS A 277 -14.23 17.56 3.94
C HIS A 277 -15.21 16.99 2.90
N ASN A 278 -15.82 17.90 2.14
CA ASN A 278 -16.51 17.56 0.90
C ASN A 278 -15.46 17.29 -0.20
N LEU A 279 -15.27 16.02 -0.53
CA LEU A 279 -14.23 15.57 -1.46
C LEU A 279 -14.46 15.98 -2.92
N ARG A 280 -15.59 16.63 -3.24
CA ARG A 280 -15.81 17.31 -4.54
C ARG A 280 -15.17 18.70 -4.61
N THR A 281 -14.68 19.20 -3.48
CA THR A 281 -14.10 20.55 -3.35
C THR A 281 -12.61 20.51 -3.03
N GLU A 282 -12.07 19.31 -2.84
CA GLU A 282 -10.67 19.07 -2.50
C GLU A 282 -10.02 18.18 -3.55
N THR A 283 -8.89 18.65 -4.07
CA THR A 283 -8.05 17.93 -5.03
C THR A 283 -7.04 17.05 -4.33
N LEU A 284 -6.58 16.01 -5.03
CA LEU A 284 -5.46 15.17 -4.59
C LEU A 284 -4.22 16.00 -4.20
N ARG A 285 -3.95 17.09 -4.92
CA ARG A 285 -2.83 18.01 -4.63
C ARG A 285 -3.02 18.77 -3.32
N GLN A 286 -4.24 19.22 -3.03
CA GLN A 286 -4.53 19.93 -1.78
C GLN A 286 -4.34 19.00 -0.58
N GLN A 287 -4.92 17.80 -0.63
CA GLN A 287 -4.71 16.79 0.38
C GLN A 287 -3.24 16.41 0.52
N TYR A 288 -2.50 16.20 -0.59
CA TYR A 288 -1.06 15.93 -0.53
C TYR A 288 -0.31 17.02 0.24
N GLN A 289 -0.62 18.31 0.06
CA GLN A 289 0.05 19.38 0.81
C GLN A 289 -0.32 19.36 2.29
N LEU A 290 -1.60 19.15 2.63
CA LEU A 290 -2.04 19.05 4.04
C LEU A 290 -1.37 17.87 4.74
N VAL A 291 -1.39 16.70 4.10
CA VAL A 291 -0.81 15.46 4.60
C VAL A 291 0.70 15.62 4.73
N LYS A 292 1.36 16.27 3.77
CA LYS A 292 2.79 16.60 3.84
C LYS A 292 3.11 17.51 5.03
N GLU A 293 2.34 18.57 5.25
CA GLU A 293 2.54 19.48 6.38
C GLU A 293 2.34 18.77 7.73
N ARG A 294 1.28 17.94 7.85
CA ARG A 294 0.98 17.19 9.07
C ARG A 294 2.00 16.09 9.35
N THR A 295 2.40 15.33 8.33
CA THR A 295 3.36 14.23 8.44
C THR A 295 4.78 14.72 8.69
N ALA A 296 5.13 15.90 8.17
CA ALA A 296 6.39 16.56 8.54
C ALA A 296 6.48 16.86 10.04
N ASN A 297 5.34 16.88 10.76
CA ASN A 297 5.24 17.04 12.20
C ASN A 297 6.08 18.22 12.72
N GLY A 298 5.96 19.37 12.05
CA GLY A 298 6.73 20.59 12.35
C GLY A 298 8.21 20.53 11.95
N ASN A 299 8.58 19.68 10.98
CA ASN A 299 9.97 19.32 10.65
C ASN A 299 10.74 18.82 11.89
N SER A 300 10.05 18.15 12.81
CA SER A 300 10.67 17.58 13.99
C SER A 300 11.43 16.30 13.64
N TYR A 301 12.20 15.79 14.61
CA TYR A 301 12.82 14.47 14.50
C TYR A 301 11.80 13.31 14.34
N TYR A 302 10.51 13.57 14.59
CA TYR A 302 9.42 12.58 14.64
C TYR A 302 8.43 12.74 13.47
N GLY A 303 8.93 12.95 12.26
CA GLY A 303 8.14 13.14 11.04
C GLY A 303 8.89 12.70 9.79
N SER A 304 8.20 12.76 8.65
CA SER A 304 8.75 12.34 7.36
C SER A 304 8.27 13.23 6.21
N HIS A 305 8.99 13.17 5.10
CA HIS A 305 8.69 13.86 3.86
C HIS A 305 7.74 13.02 3.02
N VAL A 306 6.49 13.46 2.95
CA VAL A 306 5.54 12.88 2.00
C VAL A 306 5.99 13.20 0.59
N MET A 307 6.12 12.16 -0.25
CA MET A 307 6.57 12.28 -1.63
C MET A 307 5.43 11.97 -2.60
N GLN A 308 5.65 12.31 -3.88
CA GLN A 308 4.72 12.04 -4.97
C GLN A 308 5.48 11.55 -6.21
N TYR A 309 4.89 10.61 -6.95
CA TYR A 309 5.50 9.95 -8.11
C TYR A 309 4.45 9.69 -9.21
N GLY A 310 4.93 9.43 -10.44
CA GLY A 310 4.08 9.13 -11.59
C GLY A 310 3.46 10.39 -12.23
N ASP A 311 2.27 10.27 -12.79
CA ASP A 311 1.61 11.38 -13.50
C ASP A 311 1.07 12.43 -12.52
N LEU A 312 1.89 13.44 -12.24
CA LEU A 312 1.54 14.55 -11.36
C LEU A 312 0.35 15.38 -11.85
N LYS A 313 -0.06 15.28 -13.13
CA LYS A 313 -1.24 16.00 -13.63
C LYS A 313 -2.53 15.49 -13.00
N LEU A 314 -2.57 14.20 -12.63
CA LEU A 314 -3.71 13.61 -11.92
C LEU A 314 -3.91 14.22 -10.53
N SER A 315 -2.88 14.84 -9.92
CA SER A 315 -3.03 15.52 -8.63
C SER A 315 -4.03 16.69 -8.69
N LEU A 316 -4.39 17.17 -9.89
CA LEU A 316 -5.40 18.21 -10.07
C LEU A 316 -6.85 17.69 -10.05
N GLU A 317 -7.05 16.38 -10.07
CA GLU A 317 -8.39 15.79 -9.96
C GLU A 317 -8.91 15.85 -8.52
N ASP A 318 -10.22 15.96 -8.38
CA ASP A 318 -10.91 15.94 -7.09
C ASP A 318 -10.80 14.55 -6.45
N LEU A 319 -10.63 14.49 -5.13
CA LEU A 319 -10.63 13.26 -4.35
C LEU A 319 -11.88 12.41 -4.60
N PHE A 320 -13.03 13.07 -4.87
CA PHE A 320 -14.29 12.45 -5.25
C PHE A 320 -14.18 11.42 -6.37
N MET A 321 -13.27 11.62 -7.32
CA MET A 321 -13.07 10.70 -8.45
C MET A 321 -12.62 9.31 -8.00
N TYR A 322 -11.99 9.19 -6.83
CA TYR A 322 -11.43 7.95 -6.31
C TYR A 322 -12.16 7.49 -5.05
N MET A 323 -12.45 8.40 -4.12
CA MET A 323 -12.98 8.10 -2.79
C MET A 323 -14.49 8.31 -2.66
N GLY A 324 -15.14 8.94 -3.65
CA GLY A 324 -16.50 9.43 -3.50
C GLY A 324 -16.57 10.59 -2.51
N THR A 325 -17.73 10.89 -1.93
CA THR A 325 -17.84 11.90 -0.87
C THR A 325 -19.01 11.58 0.06
N ASN A 326 -18.82 11.78 1.36
CA ASN A 326 -19.87 11.56 2.34
C ASN A 326 -20.91 12.68 2.24
N PRO A 327 -22.20 12.40 1.94
CA PRO A 327 -23.23 13.42 1.85
C PRO A 327 -23.42 14.23 3.15
N ALA A 328 -23.07 13.67 4.32
CA ALA A 328 -23.09 14.40 5.58
C ALA A 328 -22.10 15.59 5.60
N ASN A 329 -21.08 15.57 4.74
CA ASN A 329 -20.04 16.58 4.64
C ASN A 329 -20.32 17.62 3.54
N ASP A 330 -21.48 17.61 2.87
CA ASP A 330 -21.74 18.49 1.71
C ASP A 330 -21.52 19.99 2.01
N ASN A 331 -21.75 20.43 3.26
CA ASN A 331 -21.53 21.80 3.72
C ASN A 331 -20.09 22.11 4.18
N TYR A 332 -19.22 21.11 4.29
CA TYR A 332 -17.84 21.25 4.76
C TYR A 332 -16.89 21.37 3.56
N THR A 333 -17.02 22.48 2.84
CA THR A 333 -16.14 22.77 1.70
C THR A 333 -14.70 22.92 2.17
N PHE A 334 -13.76 22.35 1.42
CA PHE A 334 -12.34 22.55 1.68
C PHE A 334 -11.98 24.04 1.54
N VAL A 335 -11.25 24.58 2.52
CA VAL A 335 -10.78 25.97 2.53
C VAL A 335 -9.33 25.97 3.00
N ASP A 336 -8.40 26.39 2.13
CA ASP A 336 -6.95 26.43 2.39
C ASP A 336 -6.53 27.13 3.71
N ASN A 337 -7.39 28.00 4.25
CA ASN A 337 -7.15 28.77 5.47
C ASN A 337 -7.74 28.16 6.76
N ASN A 338 -8.55 27.10 6.69
CA ASN A 338 -9.22 26.55 7.88
C ASN A 338 -8.33 25.53 8.60
N ASN A 339 -7.36 26.07 9.33
CA ASN A 339 -6.28 25.47 10.14
C ASN A 339 -6.67 24.40 11.20
N SER A 340 -7.87 23.81 11.19
CA SER A 340 -8.31 22.96 12.31
C SER A 340 -7.53 21.65 12.46
N LEU A 341 -7.05 21.06 11.36
CA LEU A 341 -6.18 19.87 11.37
C LEU A 341 -4.68 20.18 11.49
N ARG A 342 -4.27 21.45 11.35
CA ARG A 342 -2.85 21.86 11.32
C ARG A 342 -2.14 21.83 12.68
N LEU A 343 -2.85 21.55 13.78
CA LEU A 343 -2.35 21.86 15.13
C LEU A 343 -2.21 20.67 16.08
N SER A 344 -2.53 19.43 15.65
CA SER A 344 -2.27 18.26 16.49
C SER A 344 -0.86 17.73 16.22
N PHE A 345 0.15 18.40 16.78
CA PHE A 345 1.49 17.82 16.87
C PHE A 345 1.43 16.62 17.81
N SER A 346 1.31 15.42 17.26
CA SER A 346 1.45 14.20 18.04
C SER A 346 2.92 13.85 18.16
N LYS A 347 3.36 13.44 19.36
CA LYS A 347 4.52 12.57 19.43
C LYS A 347 4.22 11.35 18.55
N ALA A 348 5.18 10.97 17.73
CA ALA A 348 5.06 9.86 16.82
C ALA A 348 6.19 8.88 17.10
N VAL A 349 5.90 7.60 16.95
CA VAL A 349 6.84 6.50 17.21
C VAL A 349 7.33 5.98 15.88
N ASN A 350 8.64 5.82 15.73
CA ASN A 350 9.19 5.21 14.52
C ASN A 350 8.53 3.85 14.29
N GLN A 351 8.09 3.54 13.07
CA GLN A 351 7.42 2.27 12.73
C GLN A 351 8.14 1.03 13.29
N ARG A 352 9.48 1.02 13.22
CA ARG A 352 10.27 -0.10 13.71
C ARG A 352 10.26 -0.21 15.23
N ASP A 353 10.03 0.87 15.96
CA ASP A 353 10.00 0.87 17.42
C ASP A 353 8.58 0.71 17.98
N ALA A 354 7.54 0.89 17.17
CA ALA A 354 6.14 0.73 17.59
C ALA A 354 5.87 -0.68 18.17
N ASP A 355 6.46 -1.72 17.58
CA ASP A 355 6.33 -3.09 18.09
C ASP A 355 6.94 -3.23 19.49
N LEU A 356 8.07 -2.56 19.74
CA LEU A 356 8.73 -2.56 21.04
C LEU A 356 7.95 -1.74 22.06
N VAL A 357 7.29 -0.66 21.65
CA VAL A 357 6.39 0.11 22.51
C VAL A 357 5.28 -0.78 23.05
N HIS A 358 4.70 -1.64 22.19
CA HIS A 358 3.71 -2.61 22.63
C HIS A 358 4.26 -3.60 23.67
N PHE A 359 5.37 -4.29 23.37
CA PHE A 359 5.95 -5.25 24.31
C PHE A 359 6.38 -4.60 25.63
N TRP A 360 6.91 -3.37 25.57
CA TRP A 360 7.30 -2.60 26.73
C TRP A 360 6.12 -2.17 27.58
N ASP A 361 5.05 -1.64 26.98
CA ASP A 361 3.87 -1.20 27.72
C ASP A 361 3.16 -2.40 28.38
N LYS A 362 3.05 -3.52 27.66
CA LYS A 362 2.57 -4.81 28.18
C LYS A 362 3.39 -5.29 29.38
N PHE A 363 4.71 -5.24 29.30
CA PHE A 363 5.59 -5.61 30.43
C PHE A 363 5.42 -4.67 31.63
N ARG A 364 5.36 -3.36 31.37
CA ARG A 364 5.27 -2.32 32.40
C ARG A 364 3.95 -2.38 33.16
N LYS A 365 2.83 -2.60 32.46
CA LYS A 365 1.49 -2.67 33.05
C LYS A 365 1.19 -4.02 33.70
N ALA A 366 1.88 -5.09 33.30
CA ALA A 366 1.65 -6.41 33.88
C ALA A 366 2.02 -6.47 35.39
N PRO A 367 1.20 -7.12 36.23
CA PRO A 367 1.49 -7.24 37.67
C PRO A 367 2.80 -7.96 37.96
N GLU A 368 3.52 -7.52 39.00
CA GLU A 368 4.75 -8.15 39.48
C GLU A 368 4.54 -9.64 39.77
N GLY A 369 5.43 -10.50 39.27
CA GLY A 369 5.34 -11.96 39.47
C GLY A 369 4.25 -12.68 38.66
N SER A 370 3.47 -11.97 37.81
CA SER A 370 2.46 -12.61 36.95
C SER A 370 3.07 -13.32 35.75
N ALA A 371 2.38 -14.35 35.25
CA ALA A 371 2.73 -15.02 33.99
C ALA A 371 2.75 -14.04 32.80
N ARG A 372 1.83 -13.06 32.77
CA ARG A 372 1.79 -12.00 31.75
C ARG A 372 3.09 -11.18 31.73
N LYS A 373 3.61 -10.80 32.89
CA LYS A 373 4.85 -10.01 32.99
C LYS A 373 6.06 -10.81 32.51
N PHE A 374 6.13 -12.10 32.87
CA PHE A 374 7.18 -13.00 32.39
C PHE A 374 7.14 -13.18 30.87
N GLU A 375 5.95 -13.42 30.31
CA GLU A 375 5.79 -13.59 28.85
C GLU A 375 6.11 -12.29 28.09
N ALA A 376 5.65 -11.14 28.58
CA ALA A 376 5.97 -9.84 27.98
C ALA A 376 7.48 -9.55 28.02
N GLN A 377 8.15 -9.88 29.13
CA GLN A 377 9.60 -9.75 29.24
C GLN A 377 10.32 -10.65 28.23
N LYS A 378 9.87 -11.90 28.08
CA LYS A 378 10.41 -12.83 27.10
C LYS A 378 10.25 -12.31 25.67
N GLN A 379 9.06 -11.86 25.30
CA GLN A 379 8.78 -11.28 23.97
C GLN A 379 9.70 -10.07 23.68
N LEU A 380 9.84 -9.17 24.64
CA LEU A 380 10.72 -7.99 24.50
C LEU A 380 12.19 -8.41 24.30
N VAL A 381 12.69 -9.32 25.13
CA VAL A 381 14.07 -9.79 25.06
C VAL A 381 14.34 -10.55 23.76
N GLU A 382 13.43 -11.43 23.32
CA GLU A 382 13.56 -12.15 22.05
C GLU A 382 13.55 -11.21 20.85
N ALA A 383 12.65 -10.21 20.83
CA ALA A 383 12.62 -9.19 19.79
C ALA A 383 13.93 -8.40 19.74
N MET A 384 14.42 -7.90 20.88
CA MET A 384 15.69 -7.16 20.95
C MET A 384 16.91 -8.02 20.56
N ALA A 385 16.95 -9.29 21.00
CA ALA A 385 18.02 -10.22 20.66
C ALA A 385 18.05 -10.51 19.15
N HIS A 386 16.88 -10.73 18.53
CA HIS A 386 16.76 -10.90 17.10
C HIS A 386 17.25 -9.67 16.32
N ARG A 387 16.80 -8.46 16.70
CA ARG A 387 17.25 -7.20 16.08
C ARG A 387 18.77 -7.03 16.16
N THR A 388 19.33 -7.28 17.34
CA THR A 388 20.78 -7.21 17.59
C THR A 388 21.54 -8.23 16.74
N HIS A 389 21.01 -9.45 16.60
CA HIS A 389 21.59 -10.48 15.75
C HIS A 389 21.63 -10.04 14.28
N ILE A 390 20.50 -9.60 13.72
CA ILE A 390 20.43 -9.17 12.31
C ILE A 390 21.37 -7.98 12.03
N ASP A 391 21.33 -6.94 12.88
CA ASP A 391 22.18 -5.75 12.74
C ASP A 391 23.69 -6.13 12.77
N ASN A 392 24.08 -6.99 13.71
CA ASN A 392 25.48 -7.42 13.83
C ASN A 392 25.91 -8.30 12.67
N SER A 393 25.05 -9.21 12.20
CA SER A 393 25.31 -10.10 11.08
C SER A 393 25.53 -9.32 9.79
N ILE A 394 24.65 -8.39 9.44
CA ILE A 394 24.79 -7.54 8.24
C ILE A 394 26.05 -6.67 8.33
N LYS A 395 26.30 -6.07 9.49
CA LYS A 395 27.52 -5.27 9.72
C LYS A 395 28.80 -6.11 9.58
N LEU A 396 28.79 -7.35 10.06
CA LEU A 396 29.93 -8.26 9.94
C LEU A 396 30.14 -8.70 8.49
N ILE A 397 29.07 -9.07 7.77
CA ILE A 397 29.10 -9.39 6.34
C ILE A 397 29.72 -8.26 5.52
N GLY A 398 29.29 -7.02 5.74
CA GLY A 398 29.86 -5.86 5.04
C GLY A 398 31.37 -5.69 5.29
N LYS A 399 31.82 -5.96 6.53
CA LYS A 399 33.26 -5.93 6.87
C LYS A 399 34.04 -7.09 6.26
N LEU A 400 33.44 -8.27 6.15
CA LEU A 400 34.07 -9.46 5.54
C LEU A 400 34.21 -9.28 4.03
N LEU A 401 33.19 -8.72 3.36
CA LEU A 401 33.20 -8.49 1.91
C LEU A 401 34.13 -7.36 1.48
N PHE A 402 34.09 -6.23 2.19
CA PHE A 402 34.74 -4.99 1.71
C PHE A 402 35.84 -4.47 2.66
N GLY A 403 36.11 -5.16 3.77
CA GLY A 403 37.07 -4.74 4.79
C GLY A 403 36.50 -3.75 5.81
N ILE A 404 37.20 -3.60 6.94
CA ILE A 404 36.72 -2.86 8.13
C ILE A 404 36.42 -1.37 7.84
N LYS A 405 37.17 -0.74 6.93
CA LYS A 405 37.02 0.69 6.60
C LYS A 405 35.96 0.94 5.52
N LYS A 406 35.98 0.15 4.44
CA LYS A 406 35.11 0.37 3.27
C LYS A 406 33.74 -0.30 3.44
N GLY A 407 33.64 -1.38 4.24
CA GLY A 407 32.39 -2.09 4.52
C GLY A 407 31.26 -1.17 4.95
N PRO A 408 31.36 -0.43 6.07
CA PRO A 408 30.28 0.47 6.50
C PRO A 408 29.87 1.48 5.43
N VAL A 409 30.85 2.06 4.71
CA VAL A 409 30.59 3.06 3.66
C VAL A 409 29.76 2.47 2.52
N VAL A 410 30.13 1.28 2.01
CA VAL A 410 29.37 0.61 0.93
C VAL A 410 27.99 0.19 1.41
N MET A 411 27.87 -0.31 2.64
CA MET A 411 26.60 -0.84 3.16
C MET A 411 25.56 0.25 3.44
N GLU A 412 26.01 1.48 3.69
CA GLU A 412 25.15 2.64 4.00
C GLU A 412 25.02 3.60 2.80
N GLU A 413 25.70 3.34 1.68
CA GLU A 413 25.66 4.18 0.49
C GLU A 413 24.23 4.34 -0.03
N VAL A 414 23.86 5.58 -0.34
CA VAL A 414 22.55 5.93 -0.88
C VAL A 414 22.73 6.42 -2.30
N ARG A 415 21.98 5.83 -3.23
CA ARG A 415 21.95 6.29 -4.61
C ARG A 415 21.30 7.68 -4.71
N PRO A 416 21.70 8.50 -5.71
CA PRO A 416 21.03 9.77 -5.98
C PRO A 416 19.51 9.62 -6.15
N ALA A 417 18.75 10.63 -5.71
CA ALA A 417 17.32 10.67 -5.92
C ALA A 417 16.94 10.52 -7.40
N GLY A 418 15.90 9.74 -7.67
CA GLY A 418 15.47 9.35 -9.02
C GLY A 418 16.14 8.09 -9.59
N GLU A 419 17.15 7.52 -8.93
CA GLU A 419 17.73 6.23 -9.32
C GLU A 419 17.04 5.04 -8.63
N PRO A 420 16.92 3.87 -9.28
CA PRO A 420 16.40 2.67 -8.64
C PRO A 420 17.39 2.19 -7.57
N LEU A 421 16.88 1.61 -6.49
CA LEU A 421 17.69 1.08 -5.38
C LEU A 421 18.77 0.09 -5.82
N VAL A 422 18.43 -0.81 -6.73
CA VAL A 422 19.28 -1.89 -7.22
C VAL A 422 19.09 -2.04 -8.72
N ASP A 423 20.17 -2.37 -9.43
CA ASP A 423 20.11 -2.63 -10.87
C ASP A 423 19.57 -4.03 -11.18
N ASP A 424 19.98 -5.02 -10.37
CA ASP A 424 19.55 -6.41 -10.49
C ASP A 424 18.70 -6.85 -9.29
N TRP A 425 17.38 -6.81 -9.48
CA TRP A 425 16.40 -7.25 -8.47
C TRP A 425 16.43 -8.76 -8.22
N ASN A 426 16.86 -9.57 -9.18
CA ASN A 426 17.03 -11.01 -8.97
C ASN A 426 18.26 -11.28 -8.10
N CYS A 427 19.34 -10.52 -8.29
CA CYS A 427 20.47 -10.53 -7.37
C CYS A 427 19.99 -10.20 -5.94
N LEU A 428 19.26 -9.10 -5.76
CA LEU A 428 18.78 -8.69 -4.42
C LEU A 428 18.02 -9.80 -3.72
N LYS A 429 17.00 -10.38 -4.38
CA LYS A 429 16.21 -11.49 -3.84
C LYS A 429 17.06 -12.72 -3.54
N SER A 430 18.00 -13.06 -4.43
CA SER A 430 18.92 -14.18 -4.25
C SER A 430 19.83 -13.98 -3.04
N LEU A 431 20.39 -12.78 -2.85
CA LEU A 431 21.26 -12.47 -1.72
C LEU A 431 20.47 -12.43 -0.39
N VAL A 432 19.22 -11.98 -0.40
CA VAL A 432 18.32 -12.08 0.76
C VAL A 432 18.11 -13.54 1.16
N ARG A 433 17.72 -14.41 0.21
CA ARG A 433 17.55 -15.86 0.49
C ARG A 433 18.85 -16.50 1.00
N THR A 434 19.98 -16.10 0.42
CA THR A 434 21.31 -16.59 0.81
C THR A 434 21.64 -16.17 2.23
N PHE A 435 21.43 -14.91 2.59
CA PHE A 435 21.58 -14.42 3.96
C PHE A 435 20.71 -15.23 4.92
N GLU A 436 19.42 -15.35 4.63
CA GLU A 436 18.45 -15.98 5.51
C GLU A 436 18.75 -17.46 5.74
N THR A 437 19.25 -18.15 4.72
CA THR A 437 19.67 -19.56 4.81
C THR A 437 20.72 -19.80 5.91
N HIS A 438 21.63 -18.83 6.12
CA HIS A 438 22.70 -18.95 7.11
C HIS A 438 22.40 -18.21 8.42
N CYS A 439 21.73 -17.07 8.34
CA CYS A 439 21.55 -16.13 9.44
C CYS A 439 20.14 -16.14 10.03
N GLY A 440 19.20 -16.91 9.47
CA GLY A 440 17.79 -16.90 9.85
C GLY A 440 16.99 -15.78 9.19
N SER A 441 15.67 -15.84 9.34
CA SER A 441 14.72 -14.88 8.76
C SER A 441 15.09 -13.43 9.11
N LEU A 442 14.94 -12.51 8.16
CA LEU A 442 15.05 -11.07 8.41
C LEU A 442 13.92 -10.56 9.29
N SER A 443 12.74 -11.19 9.23
CA SER A 443 11.47 -10.65 9.71
C SER A 443 11.17 -9.25 9.13
N GLN A 444 10.07 -8.63 9.56
CA GLN A 444 9.74 -7.27 9.11
C GLN A 444 10.79 -6.25 9.55
N TYR A 445 11.46 -6.46 10.71
CA TYR A 445 12.52 -5.57 11.18
C TYR A 445 13.73 -5.55 10.23
N GLY A 446 14.17 -6.73 9.78
CA GLY A 446 15.38 -6.88 8.99
C GLY A 446 15.28 -6.32 7.57
N MET A 447 14.06 -6.03 7.09
CA MET A 447 13.83 -5.33 5.81
C MET A 447 14.60 -4.01 5.72
N LYS A 448 14.93 -3.37 6.85
CA LYS A 448 15.81 -2.19 6.90
C LYS A 448 17.16 -2.36 6.21
N HIS A 449 17.67 -3.59 6.18
CA HIS A 449 18.98 -3.92 5.61
C HIS A 449 18.92 -4.21 4.12
N MET A 450 17.75 -4.05 3.48
CA MET A 450 17.57 -4.29 2.05
C MET A 450 18.45 -3.37 1.21
N ARG A 451 18.71 -2.12 1.65
CA ARG A 451 19.70 -1.23 1.01
C ARG A 451 21.10 -1.79 1.09
N SER A 452 21.52 -2.30 2.24
CA SER A 452 22.85 -2.88 2.38
C SER A 452 23.03 -4.10 1.48
N ILE A 453 22.00 -4.95 1.35
CA ILE A 453 22.03 -6.11 0.45
C ILE A 453 21.98 -5.67 -1.03
N ALA A 454 21.22 -4.61 -1.36
CA ALA A 454 21.22 -4.00 -2.69
C ALA A 454 22.61 -3.45 -3.05
N ASN A 455 23.30 -2.79 -2.13
CA ASN A 455 24.65 -2.27 -2.35
C ASN A 455 25.67 -3.39 -2.55
N ILE A 456 25.50 -4.54 -1.87
CA ILE A 456 26.29 -5.75 -2.14
C ILE A 456 26.09 -6.21 -3.59
N CYS A 457 24.85 -6.26 -4.06
CA CYS A 457 24.53 -6.58 -5.46
C CYS A 457 25.14 -5.58 -6.44
N ASN A 458 24.96 -4.28 -6.19
CA ASN A 458 25.49 -3.21 -7.02
C ASN A 458 27.02 -3.21 -7.09
N ALA A 459 27.68 -3.74 -6.05
CA ALA A 459 29.14 -3.94 -6.01
C ALA A 459 29.61 -5.20 -6.77
N GLY A 460 28.70 -5.96 -7.40
CA GLY A 460 29.02 -7.13 -8.20
C GLY A 460 29.32 -8.40 -7.40
N VAL A 461 28.91 -8.45 -6.12
CA VAL A 461 29.07 -9.65 -5.28
C VAL A 461 28.05 -10.71 -5.68
N ASN A 462 28.52 -11.94 -5.87
CA ASN A 462 27.66 -13.06 -6.25
C ASN A 462 27.14 -13.85 -5.04
N GLY A 463 26.22 -14.79 -5.29
CA GLY A 463 25.62 -15.63 -4.25
C GLY A 463 26.61 -16.52 -3.50
N GLU A 464 27.67 -17.01 -4.14
CA GLU A 464 28.68 -17.86 -3.49
C GLU A 464 29.48 -17.06 -2.46
N GLN A 465 29.90 -15.85 -2.82
CA GLN A 465 30.60 -14.93 -1.92
C GLN A 465 29.71 -14.56 -0.73
N MET A 466 28.43 -14.26 -0.99
CA MET A 466 27.46 -13.95 0.07
C MET A 466 27.24 -15.15 1.00
N ALA A 467 27.16 -16.38 0.47
CA ALA A 467 27.01 -17.59 1.27
C ALA A 467 28.22 -17.81 2.18
N GLU A 468 29.43 -17.66 1.66
CA GLU A 468 30.68 -17.82 2.43
C GLU A 468 30.73 -16.85 3.61
N VAL A 469 30.51 -15.55 3.36
CA VAL A 469 30.58 -14.54 4.43
C VAL A 469 29.39 -14.64 5.40
N SER A 470 28.22 -15.07 4.93
CA SER A 470 27.06 -15.29 5.81
C SER A 470 27.29 -16.48 6.74
N ALA A 471 27.87 -17.57 6.24
CA ALA A 471 28.24 -18.72 7.06
C ALA A 471 29.33 -18.37 8.09
N GLN A 472 30.27 -17.49 7.74
CA GLN A 472 31.28 -16.99 8.69
C GLN A 472 30.68 -16.03 9.74
N ALA A 473 29.73 -15.18 9.34
CA ALA A 473 29.08 -14.23 10.23
C ALA A 473 28.11 -14.93 11.20
N CYS A 474 27.43 -15.97 10.73
CA CYS A 474 26.38 -16.70 11.44
C CYS A 474 26.80 -18.17 11.61
N THR A 475 27.69 -18.44 12.57
CA THR A 475 28.25 -19.78 12.80
C THR A 475 27.24 -20.79 13.34
N SER A 476 26.15 -20.32 13.93
CA SER A 476 25.02 -21.13 14.38
C SER A 476 23.71 -20.46 13.97
N PHE A 477 22.76 -21.27 13.50
CA PHE A 477 21.43 -20.79 13.18
C PHE A 477 20.73 -20.30 14.48
N PRO A 478 20.18 -19.08 14.51
CA PRO A 478 19.53 -18.53 15.70
C PRO A 478 18.27 -19.32 16.07
N SER A 479 18.06 -19.56 17.38
CA SER A 479 16.91 -20.32 17.89
C SER A 479 15.68 -19.46 18.22
N PHE A 480 15.72 -18.15 17.93
CA PHE A 480 14.63 -17.23 18.26
C PHE A 480 13.43 -17.41 17.31
N SER A 481 12.23 -17.21 17.83
CA SER A 481 10.96 -17.29 17.08
C SER A 481 10.98 -16.44 15.81
N TRP A 482 11.46 -15.19 15.93
CA TRP A 482 11.59 -14.22 14.85
C TRP A 482 12.57 -14.61 13.73
N SER A 483 13.53 -15.49 14.02
CA SER A 483 14.53 -15.91 13.03
C SER A 483 14.12 -17.20 12.29
N SER A 484 12.94 -17.73 12.59
CA SER A 484 12.45 -18.96 12.01
C SER A 484 12.08 -18.80 10.53
N LEU A 485 12.50 -19.77 9.72
CA LEU A 485 12.17 -19.86 8.29
C LEU A 485 10.98 -20.78 7.99
N HIS A 486 10.23 -21.20 9.02
CA HIS A 486 9.09 -22.10 8.82
C HIS A 486 8.00 -21.52 7.90
N LYS A 487 7.87 -20.18 7.84
CA LYS A 487 6.96 -19.47 6.95
C LYS A 487 7.53 -19.23 5.54
N GLY A 488 8.75 -19.68 5.27
CA GLY A 488 9.46 -19.42 4.01
C GLY A 488 10.45 -18.25 4.12
N PHE A 489 11.07 -17.92 2.99
CA PHE A 489 12.03 -16.81 2.87
C PHE A 489 11.33 -15.48 2.58
N SER A 490 11.92 -14.38 3.00
CA SER A 490 11.39 -13.03 2.77
C SER A 490 11.37 -12.64 1.29
N ALA A 491 12.12 -13.33 0.42
CA ALA A 491 12.28 -13.03 -1.00
C ALA A 491 11.96 -14.21 -1.92
#